data_AF-A0A523WU54-F1
#
_entry.id   AF-A0A523WU54-F1
#
_cell.length_a   1.000
_cell.length_b   1.000
_cell.length_c   1.000
_cell.angle_alpha   90.00
_cell.angle_beta   90.00
_cell.angle_gamma   90.00
#
_symmetry.space_group_name_H-M   'P 1'
#
loop_
_entity.id
_entity.type
_entity.pdbx_description
1 polymer ?
#
loop_
_entity_poly.entity_id
_entity_poly.type
_entity_poly.pdbx_seq_one_letter_code
_entity_poly.pdbx_strand_id
1 'polypeptide(L)'
;MKKTDWQYLVDTLLFLCIVGIAFIGFLMGLFIPKGPTAPESAKYFLGLHRHQWGNIHFYLSITFTVLIIIHLILSWKWIKAKARQIFKGRWATALILTAIASFLVLFLFWSLYPKVPGAYEDYGIRAGERARRQQLSKEGYPIREEKYKETHGEEHEETLTRGRLAEDTSGILITGRMTLYDLEDKTGIPARKIADKLGVPSNAPLNETLGRLRKRYFFTMQEVKDVVTSLMKK
;
A
#
# COMPACT_ATOMS: atom_id res chain seq x y z
N MET A 1 -3.20 44.03 -4.04
CA MET A 1 -4.24 43.32 -4.82
C MET A 1 -5.60 43.65 -4.22
N LYS A 2 -6.59 43.97 -5.05
CA LYS A 2 -7.97 44.21 -4.60
C LYS A 2 -8.62 42.88 -4.20
N LYS A 3 -9.69 42.92 -3.41
CA LYS A 3 -10.45 41.73 -3.02
C LYS A 3 -10.91 40.90 -4.24
N THR A 4 -11.31 41.59 -5.31
CA THR A 4 -11.74 40.99 -6.58
C THR A 4 -10.63 40.17 -7.23
N ASP A 5 -9.38 40.63 -7.13
CA ASP A 5 -8.23 39.95 -7.73
C ASP A 5 -7.96 38.63 -6.99
N TRP A 6 -8.12 38.62 -5.66
CA TRP A 6 -8.04 37.40 -4.84
C TRP A 6 -9.17 36.42 -5.14
N GLN A 7 -10.39 36.90 -5.35
CA GLN A 7 -11.52 36.06 -5.75
C GLN A 7 -11.23 35.40 -7.10
N TYR A 8 -10.82 36.17 -8.09
CA TYR A 8 -10.46 35.66 -9.42
C TYR A 8 -9.31 34.63 -9.37
N LEU A 9 -8.27 34.90 -8.57
CA LEU A 9 -7.16 33.97 -8.41
C LEU A 9 -7.60 32.64 -7.79
N VAL A 10 -8.36 32.68 -6.70
CA VAL A 10 -8.88 31.48 -6.03
C VAL A 10 -9.81 30.70 -6.96
N ASP A 11 -10.67 31.38 -7.72
CA ASP A 11 -11.57 30.76 -8.69
C ASP A 11 -10.80 30.08 -9.82
N THR A 12 -9.73 30.72 -10.30
CA THR A 12 -8.83 30.15 -11.32
C THR A 12 -8.12 28.89 -10.80
N LEU A 13 -7.62 28.92 -9.56
CA LEU A 13 -6.98 27.76 -8.93
C LEU A 13 -7.98 26.63 -8.70
N LEU A 14 -9.20 26.95 -8.27
CA LEU A 14 -10.29 25.97 -8.13
C LEU A 14 -10.62 25.30 -9.46
N PHE A 15 -10.72 26.07 -10.54
CA PHE A 15 -10.98 25.54 -11.87
C PHE A 15 -9.87 24.57 -12.29
N LEU A 16 -8.60 24.93 -12.11
CA LEU A 16 -7.46 24.06 -12.41
C LEU A 16 -7.51 22.77 -11.58
N CYS A 17 -7.84 22.87 -10.28
CA CYS A 17 -7.98 21.71 -9.41
C CYS A 17 -9.11 20.77 -9.88
N ILE A 18 -10.28 21.32 -10.24
CA ILE A 18 -11.41 20.51 -10.72
C ILE A 18 -11.03 19.75 -12.00
N VAL A 19 -10.41 20.44 -12.97
CA VAL A 19 -9.97 19.81 -14.22
C VAL A 19 -8.94 18.72 -13.93
N GLY A 20 -7.97 18.97 -13.05
CA GLY A 20 -6.96 17.98 -12.66
C GLY A 20 -7.55 16.76 -11.96
N ILE A 21 -8.42 16.96 -10.96
CA ILE A 21 -9.10 15.88 -10.22
C ILE A 21 -9.95 15.05 -11.18
N ALA A 22 -10.77 15.68 -12.03
CA ALA A 22 -11.63 14.99 -12.99
C ALA A 22 -10.82 14.19 -14.01
N PHE A 23 -9.77 14.79 -14.57
CA PHE A 23 -8.89 14.11 -15.53
C PHE A 23 -8.21 12.90 -14.91
N ILE A 24 -7.58 13.03 -13.74
CA ILE A 24 -6.90 11.92 -13.07
C ILE A 24 -7.91 10.85 -12.60
N GLY A 25 -9.07 11.26 -12.09
CA GLY A 25 -10.14 10.34 -11.68
C GLY A 25 -10.65 9.50 -12.85
N PHE A 26 -10.89 10.13 -14.01
CA PHE A 26 -11.28 9.43 -15.24
C PHE A 26 -10.17 8.51 -15.74
N LEU A 27 -8.93 9.00 -15.74
CA LEU A 27 -7.75 8.23 -16.12
C LEU A 27 -7.61 6.95 -15.29
N MET A 28 -7.69 7.09 -13.96
CA MET A 28 -7.61 5.99 -13.01
C MET A 28 -8.82 5.05 -13.05
N GLY A 29 -9.98 5.59 -13.42
CA GLY A 29 -11.25 4.87 -13.46
C GLY A 29 -11.41 3.99 -14.69
N LEU A 30 -10.94 4.46 -15.86
CA LEU A 30 -11.14 3.80 -17.15
C LEU A 30 -9.87 3.16 -17.74
N PHE A 31 -8.70 3.79 -17.58
CA PHE A 31 -7.50 3.36 -18.29
C PHE A 31 -6.62 2.40 -17.48
N ILE A 32 -6.71 2.42 -16.15
CA ILE A 32 -5.90 1.53 -15.31
C ILE A 32 -6.75 0.34 -14.85
N PRO A 33 -6.40 -0.90 -15.25
CA PRO A 33 -7.14 -2.09 -14.83
C PRO A 33 -7.13 -2.25 -13.31
N LYS A 34 -8.25 -2.76 -12.79
CA LYS A 34 -8.54 -2.91 -11.37
C LYS A 34 -8.32 -4.38 -11.02
N GLY A 35 -7.50 -4.67 -10.01
CA GLY A 35 -7.44 -5.99 -9.39
C GLY A 35 -6.05 -6.66 -9.32
N PRO A 36 -5.91 -7.70 -8.48
CA PRO A 36 -4.64 -8.39 -8.22
C PRO A 36 -4.15 -9.29 -9.36
N THR A 37 -4.98 -9.55 -10.37
CA THR A 37 -4.67 -10.39 -11.54
C THR A 37 -4.16 -9.60 -12.74
N ALA A 38 -4.22 -8.26 -12.70
CA ALA A 38 -3.64 -7.43 -13.74
C ALA A 38 -2.10 -7.55 -13.67
N PRO A 39 -1.41 -7.81 -14.81
CA PRO A 39 0.05 -7.82 -14.86
C PRO A 39 0.62 -6.57 -14.21
N GLU A 40 1.67 -6.68 -13.39
CA GLU A 40 2.30 -5.53 -12.72
C GLU A 40 2.67 -4.40 -13.70
N SER A 41 3.01 -4.75 -14.96
CA SER A 41 3.28 -3.80 -16.05
C SER A 41 2.04 -3.04 -16.55
N ALA A 42 0.84 -3.62 -16.45
CA ALA A 42 -0.42 -2.98 -16.85
C ALA A 42 -0.93 -1.97 -15.81
N LYS A 43 -0.28 -1.87 -14.64
CA LYS A 43 -0.59 -0.88 -13.59
C LYS A 43 0.18 0.43 -13.75
N TYR A 44 1.05 0.52 -14.76
CA TYR A 44 1.79 1.73 -15.11
C TYR A 44 1.13 2.46 -16.26
N PHE A 45 0.96 3.76 -16.11
CA PHE A 45 0.49 4.64 -17.17
C PHE A 45 1.33 5.92 -17.15
N LEU A 46 1.89 6.29 -18.33
CA LEU A 46 2.88 7.37 -18.47
C LEU A 46 4.08 7.25 -17.51
N GLY A 47 4.57 6.03 -17.28
CA GLY A 47 5.71 5.78 -16.39
C GLY A 47 5.39 5.85 -14.89
N LEU A 48 4.19 6.26 -14.50
CA LEU A 48 3.74 6.33 -13.12
C LEU A 48 2.84 5.13 -12.77
N HIS A 49 3.05 4.56 -11.60
CA HIS A 49 2.21 3.49 -11.07
C HIS A 49 0.84 4.05 -10.66
N ARG A 50 -0.24 3.24 -10.77
CA ARG A 50 -1.60 3.57 -10.31
C ARG A 50 -1.63 4.26 -8.95
N HIS A 51 -0.83 3.75 -8.02
CA HIS A 51 -0.78 4.30 -6.66
C HIS A 51 -0.25 5.73 -6.62
N GLN A 52 0.74 6.06 -7.45
CA GLN A 52 1.29 7.43 -7.53
C GLN A 52 0.28 8.40 -8.13
N TRP A 53 -0.45 8.00 -9.17
CA TRP A 53 -1.60 8.77 -9.69
C TRP A 53 -2.67 8.99 -8.62
N GLY A 54 -2.93 7.97 -7.79
CA GLY A 54 -3.79 8.09 -6.61
C GLY A 54 -3.30 9.14 -5.61
N ASN A 55 -2.00 9.19 -5.33
CA ASN A 55 -1.41 10.19 -4.43
C ASN A 55 -1.54 11.60 -4.98
N ILE A 56 -1.28 11.81 -6.29
CA ILE A 56 -1.48 13.11 -6.94
C ILE A 56 -2.95 13.53 -6.85
N HIS A 57 -3.88 12.62 -7.15
CA HIS A 57 -5.32 12.88 -7.03
C HIS A 57 -5.71 13.25 -5.59
N PHE A 58 -5.13 12.59 -4.59
CA PHE A 58 -5.37 12.85 -3.17
C PHE A 58 -4.90 14.25 -2.76
N TYR A 59 -3.66 14.64 -3.09
CA TYR A 59 -3.14 15.98 -2.77
C TYR A 59 -3.91 17.09 -3.49
N LEU A 60 -4.32 16.87 -4.74
CA LEU A 60 -5.22 17.79 -5.44
C LEU A 60 -6.57 17.92 -4.74
N SER A 61 -7.13 16.82 -4.23
CA SER A 61 -8.40 16.82 -3.50
C SER A 61 -8.31 17.60 -2.17
N ILE A 62 -7.19 17.47 -1.44
CA ILE A 62 -6.93 18.29 -0.24
C ILE A 62 -6.84 19.77 -0.62
N THR A 63 -6.07 20.09 -1.65
CA THR A 63 -5.88 21.47 -2.12
C THR A 63 -7.21 22.10 -2.54
N PHE A 64 -8.02 21.37 -3.31
CA PHE A 64 -9.36 21.77 -3.70
C PHE A 64 -10.27 22.02 -2.50
N THR A 65 -10.21 21.15 -1.49
CA THR A 65 -11.00 21.29 -0.25
C THR A 65 -10.62 22.55 0.54
N VAL A 66 -9.34 22.89 0.63
CA VAL A 66 -8.90 24.14 1.27
C VAL A 66 -9.36 25.35 0.45
N LEU A 67 -9.15 25.32 -0.87
CA LEU A 67 -9.52 26.43 -1.76
C LEU A 67 -11.03 26.67 -1.79
N ILE A 68 -11.87 25.62 -1.71
CA ILE A 68 -13.33 25.81 -1.72
C ILE A 68 -13.80 26.50 -0.44
N ILE A 69 -13.20 26.18 0.71
CA ILE A 69 -13.47 26.88 1.98
C ILE A 69 -13.11 28.36 1.84
N ILE A 70 -11.91 28.66 1.32
CA ILE A 70 -11.47 30.04 1.08
C ILE A 70 -12.41 30.77 0.13
N HIS A 71 -12.79 30.14 -0.99
CA HIS A 71 -13.74 30.68 -1.96
C HIS A 71 -15.08 31.04 -1.31
N LEU A 72 -15.65 30.14 -0.49
CA LEU A 72 -16.91 30.39 0.20
C LEU A 72 -16.81 31.58 1.17
N ILE A 73 -15.70 31.71 1.90
CA ILE A 73 -15.46 32.83 2.81
C ILE A 73 -15.37 34.15 2.01
N LEU A 74 -14.58 34.18 0.93
CA LEU A 74 -14.40 35.37 0.10
C LEU A 74 -15.71 35.80 -0.57
N SER A 75 -16.51 34.83 -1.01
CA SER A 75 -17.77 35.04 -1.74
C SER A 75 -19.01 35.12 -0.84
N TRP A 76 -18.86 35.03 0.48
CA TRP A 76 -19.97 34.98 1.44
C TRP A 76 -20.98 36.13 1.31
N LYS A 77 -20.51 37.35 1.01
CA LYS A 77 -21.41 38.51 0.78
C LYS A 77 -22.33 38.30 -0.42
N TRP A 78 -21.77 37.78 -1.53
CA TRP A 78 -22.53 37.47 -2.74
C TRP A 78 -23.53 36.33 -2.50
N ILE A 79 -23.10 35.27 -1.80
CA ILE A 79 -23.95 34.13 -1.46
C ILE A 79 -25.17 34.59 -0.65
N LYS A 80 -24.96 35.39 0.40
CA LYS A 80 -26.06 35.93 1.21
C LYS A 80 -26.99 36.83 0.40
N ALA A 81 -26.45 37.71 -0.44
CA ALA A 81 -27.25 38.61 -1.27
C ALA A 81 -28.12 37.81 -2.25
N LYS A 82 -27.54 36.81 -2.93
CA LYS A 82 -28.28 35.95 -3.87
C LYS A 82 -29.29 35.04 -3.18
N ALA A 83 -28.94 34.46 -2.03
CA ALA A 83 -29.88 33.65 -1.24
C ALA A 83 -31.09 34.49 -0.78
N ARG A 84 -30.88 35.74 -0.33
CA ARG A 84 -31.98 36.67 0.01
C ARG A 84 -32.79 37.06 -1.22
N GLN A 85 -32.16 37.26 -2.36
CA GLN A 85 -32.86 37.60 -3.61
C GLN A 85 -33.82 36.47 -4.02
N ILE A 86 -33.39 35.21 -3.92
CA ILE A 86 -34.16 34.04 -4.37
C ILE A 86 -35.17 33.60 -3.29
N PHE A 87 -34.73 33.45 -2.04
CA PHE A 87 -35.51 32.84 -0.95
C PHE A 87 -36.11 33.86 0.03
N LYS A 88 -35.91 35.16 -0.22
CA LYS A 88 -36.47 36.27 0.58
C LYS A 88 -36.16 36.08 2.08
N GLY A 89 -37.19 36.11 2.94
CA GLY A 89 -37.05 35.95 4.39
C GLY A 89 -36.59 34.57 4.87
N ARG A 90 -36.62 33.55 4.00
CA ARG A 90 -36.26 32.15 4.35
C ARG A 90 -34.86 31.74 3.86
N TRP A 91 -34.02 32.71 3.51
CA TRP A 91 -32.68 32.46 2.97
C TRP A 91 -31.79 31.59 3.87
N ALA A 92 -31.86 31.78 5.19
CA ALA A 92 -31.08 30.99 6.14
C ALA A 92 -31.53 29.53 6.16
N THR A 93 -32.85 29.29 6.18
CA THR A 93 -33.42 27.93 6.11
C THR A 93 -33.04 27.25 4.80
N ALA A 94 -33.07 27.95 3.67
CA ALA A 94 -32.68 27.39 2.38
C ALA A 94 -31.20 26.94 2.37
N LEU A 95 -30.28 27.75 2.90
CA LEU A 95 -28.86 27.36 2.99
C LEU A 95 -28.63 26.16 3.90
N ILE A 96 -29.33 26.10 5.04
CA ILE A 96 -29.26 24.96 5.97
C ILE A 96 -29.78 23.69 5.29
N LEU A 97 -30.94 23.77 4.62
CA LEU A 97 -31.50 22.64 3.89
C LEU A 97 -30.58 22.16 2.77
N THR A 98 -29.93 23.07 2.03
CA THR A 98 -28.93 22.68 1.02
C THR A 98 -27.75 21.95 1.65
N ALA A 99 -27.23 22.42 2.78
CA ALA A 99 -26.15 21.72 3.48
C ALA A 99 -26.60 20.33 3.96
N ILE A 100 -27.76 20.24 4.60
CA ILE A 100 -28.34 18.95 5.04
C ILE A 100 -28.53 18.01 3.86
N ALA A 101 -29.06 18.49 2.74
CA ALA A 101 -29.26 17.69 1.54
C ALA A 101 -27.94 17.12 1.01
N SER A 102 -26.85 17.91 1.00
CA SER A 102 -25.52 17.43 0.61
C SER A 102 -25.04 16.27 1.49
N PHE A 103 -25.21 16.37 2.81
CA PHE A 103 -24.86 15.28 3.72
C PHE A 103 -25.78 14.07 3.60
N LEU A 104 -27.09 14.30 3.40
CA LEU A 104 -28.09 13.25 3.22
C LEU A 104 -27.77 12.41 1.97
N VAL A 105 -27.39 13.04 0.86
CA VAL A 105 -27.00 12.33 -0.36
C VAL A 105 -25.81 11.41 -0.10
N LEU A 106 -24.77 11.89 0.59
CA LEU A 106 -23.61 11.08 0.96
C LEU A 106 -24.00 9.92 1.88
N PHE A 107 -24.87 10.18 2.85
CA PHE A 107 -25.37 9.17 3.78
C PHE A 107 -26.19 8.09 3.09
N LEU A 108 -27.12 8.48 2.20
CA LEU A 108 -27.92 7.55 1.42
C LEU A 108 -27.05 6.71 0.50
N PHE A 109 -26.07 7.33 -0.17
CA PHE A 109 -25.11 6.58 -0.98
C PHE A 109 -24.38 5.54 -0.14
N TRP A 110 -23.80 5.93 1.00
CA TRP A 110 -23.13 5.01 1.92
C TRP A 110 -24.05 3.91 2.48
N SER A 111 -25.32 4.23 2.78
CA SER A 111 -26.28 3.31 3.36
C SER A 111 -26.81 2.29 2.35
N LEU A 112 -27.03 2.71 1.10
CA LEU A 112 -27.57 1.88 0.03
C LEU A 112 -26.47 1.13 -0.71
N TYR A 113 -25.21 1.60 -0.65
CA TYR A 113 -24.09 0.89 -1.26
C TYR A 113 -23.93 -0.48 -0.59
N PRO A 114 -23.93 -1.58 -1.37
CA PRO A 114 -23.88 -2.93 -0.82
C PRO A 114 -22.60 -3.11 0.01
N LYS A 115 -22.77 -3.27 1.32
CA LYS A 115 -21.69 -3.61 2.23
C LYS A 115 -21.52 -5.11 2.12
N VAL A 116 -20.51 -5.57 1.38
CA VAL A 116 -20.15 -6.98 1.29
C VAL A 116 -19.03 -7.23 2.31
N PRO A 117 -19.33 -7.57 3.58
CA PRO A 117 -18.30 -7.94 4.54
C PRO A 117 -17.53 -9.15 3.99
N GLY A 118 -16.20 -9.11 4.05
CA GLY A 118 -15.34 -10.19 3.54
C GLY A 118 -14.92 -10.07 2.07
N ALA A 119 -15.55 -9.23 1.24
CA ALA A 119 -15.19 -9.10 -0.19
C ALA A 119 -13.75 -8.64 -0.43
N TYR A 120 -13.15 -8.00 0.58
CA TYR A 120 -11.77 -7.53 0.54
C TYR A 120 -10.81 -8.33 1.44
N GLU A 121 -11.27 -9.32 2.21
CA GLU A 121 -10.40 -10.09 3.12
C GLU A 121 -9.37 -10.93 2.37
N ASP A 122 -9.74 -11.43 1.19
CA ASP A 122 -8.84 -12.13 0.28
C ASP A 122 -8.20 -11.22 -0.77
N TYR A 123 -8.44 -9.91 -0.71
CA TYR A 123 -8.02 -8.98 -1.74
C TYR A 123 -6.52 -8.71 -1.64
N GLY A 124 -5.75 -9.35 -2.52
CA GLY A 124 -4.29 -9.33 -2.50
C GLY A 124 -3.66 -10.70 -2.25
N ILE A 125 -4.44 -11.70 -1.86
CA ILE A 125 -3.96 -13.08 -1.73
C ILE A 125 -3.76 -13.67 -3.13
N ARG A 126 -2.50 -13.93 -3.49
CA ARG A 126 -2.15 -14.59 -4.76
C ARG A 126 -2.86 -15.94 -4.83
N ALA A 127 -3.30 -16.35 -6.03
CA ALA A 127 -4.04 -17.60 -6.23
C ALA A 127 -3.34 -18.84 -5.59
N GLY A 128 -2.01 -18.87 -5.60
CA GLY A 128 -1.22 -19.94 -4.95
C GLY A 128 -1.26 -19.93 -3.41
N GLU A 129 -1.47 -18.77 -2.79
CA GLU A 129 -1.59 -18.65 -1.33
C GLU A 129 -2.99 -19.02 -0.84
N ARG A 130 -4.04 -18.80 -1.67
CA ARG A 130 -5.38 -19.37 -1.47
C ARG A 130 -5.36 -20.90 -1.49
N ALA A 131 -4.71 -21.49 -2.50
CA ALA A 131 -4.56 -22.95 -2.58
C ALA A 131 -3.81 -23.51 -1.37
N ARG A 132 -2.73 -22.82 -0.94
CA ARG A 132 -1.96 -23.18 0.26
C ARG A 132 -2.80 -23.08 1.55
N ARG A 133 -3.60 -22.03 1.73
CA ARG A 133 -4.47 -21.87 2.91
C ARG A 133 -5.58 -22.94 2.96
N GLN A 134 -6.17 -23.27 1.82
CA GLN A 134 -7.15 -24.36 1.73
C GLN A 134 -6.52 -25.73 2.03
N GLN A 135 -5.29 -25.95 1.60
CA GLN A 135 -4.55 -27.18 1.85
C GLN A 135 -4.14 -27.32 3.34
N LEU A 136 -3.62 -26.24 3.94
CA LEU A 136 -3.28 -26.18 5.37
C LEU A 136 -4.50 -26.33 6.28
N SER A 137 -5.66 -25.77 5.88
CA SER A 137 -6.93 -25.94 6.60
C SER A 137 -7.47 -27.37 6.53
N LYS A 138 -7.31 -28.05 5.38
CA LYS A 138 -7.67 -29.47 5.23
C LYS A 138 -6.78 -30.40 6.05
N GLU A 139 -5.52 -30.03 6.29
CA GLU A 139 -4.55 -30.80 7.09
C GLU A 139 -4.61 -30.50 8.60
N GLY A 140 -5.53 -29.65 9.06
CA GLY A 140 -5.81 -29.44 10.49
C GLY A 140 -4.78 -28.58 11.24
N TYR A 141 -3.90 -27.86 10.54
CA TYR A 141 -2.93 -26.97 11.17
C TYR A 141 -3.60 -25.65 11.61
N PRO A 142 -3.40 -25.17 12.85
CA PRO A 142 -4.00 -23.91 13.30
C PRO A 142 -3.42 -22.74 12.51
N ILE A 143 -4.29 -21.93 11.89
CA ILE A 143 -3.89 -20.66 11.28
C ILE A 143 -3.59 -19.69 12.41
N ARG A 144 -2.30 -19.47 12.70
CA ARG A 144 -1.88 -18.40 13.59
C ARG A 144 -2.10 -17.08 12.86
N GLU A 145 -3.03 -16.26 13.35
CA GLU A 145 -3.17 -14.88 12.92
C GLU A 145 -1.88 -14.13 13.24
N GLU A 146 -1.00 -13.97 12.24
CA GLU A 146 0.07 -13.00 12.35
C GLU A 146 -0.57 -11.61 12.35
N LYS A 147 -0.63 -11.01 13.54
CA LYS A 147 -1.07 -9.64 13.77
C LYS A 147 -0.20 -8.70 12.92
N TYR A 148 -0.71 -8.34 11.75
CA TYR A 148 -0.06 -7.39 10.85
C TYR A 148 -0.02 -6.04 11.59
N LYS A 149 1.16 -5.65 12.08
CA LYS A 149 1.37 -4.29 12.57
C LYS A 149 1.32 -3.38 11.36
N GLU A 150 0.26 -2.59 11.24
CA GLU A 150 0.21 -1.43 10.35
C GLU A 150 1.27 -0.43 10.80
N THR A 151 2.41 -0.42 10.13
CA THR A 151 3.33 0.71 10.18
C THR A 151 2.81 1.75 9.19
N HIS A 152 2.08 2.74 9.70
CA HIS A 152 1.69 3.91 8.92
C HIS A 152 2.91 4.78 8.59
N GLY A 153 3.06 5.08 7.30
CA GLY A 153 3.53 6.35 6.77
C GLY A 153 4.90 6.83 7.21
N GLU A 154 5.95 6.42 6.50
CA GLU A 154 7.06 7.32 6.19
C GLU A 154 7.33 7.28 4.70
N GLU A 155 7.58 8.48 4.18
CA GLU A 155 7.66 8.82 2.78
C GLU A 155 8.73 8.03 2.05
N HIS A 156 8.45 7.75 0.79
CA HIS A 156 9.33 7.04 -0.12
C HIS A 156 10.51 7.97 -0.48
N GLU A 157 11.52 8.06 0.38
CA GLU A 157 12.81 8.60 -0.02
C GLU A 157 13.50 7.56 -0.90
N GLU A 158 13.79 7.92 -2.15
CA GLU A 158 14.67 7.18 -3.05
C GLU A 158 16.09 7.14 -2.46
N THR A 159 16.30 6.30 -1.45
CA THR A 159 17.64 5.87 -1.10
C THR A 159 18.00 4.73 -2.03
N LEU A 160 18.87 5.03 -3.00
CA LEU A 160 19.83 4.09 -3.56
C LEU A 160 20.50 3.35 -2.39
N THR A 161 19.92 2.25 -1.91
CA THR A 161 20.54 1.44 -0.88
C THR A 161 21.64 0.61 -1.54
N ARG A 162 22.78 1.28 -1.70
CA ARG A 162 24.13 0.72 -1.55
C ARG A 162 24.06 -0.39 -0.50
N GLY A 163 24.43 -1.60 -0.92
CA GLY A 163 24.20 -2.83 -0.17
C GLY A 163 24.52 -2.67 1.31
N ARG A 164 23.54 -3.00 2.15
CA ARG A 164 23.73 -3.24 3.57
C ARG A 164 24.64 -4.46 3.70
N LEU A 165 25.96 -4.23 3.64
CA LEU A 165 26.94 -5.04 4.33
C LEU A 165 26.56 -4.92 5.80
N ALA A 166 25.68 -5.82 6.25
CA ALA A 166 25.62 -6.16 7.65
C ALA A 166 27.02 -6.66 7.99
N GLU A 167 27.73 -5.92 8.84
CA GLU A 167 28.91 -6.43 9.54
C GLU A 167 28.53 -7.76 10.18
N ASP A 168 28.92 -8.84 9.50
CA ASP A 168 28.75 -10.19 9.97
C ASP A 168 30.08 -10.59 10.61
N THR A 169 30.05 -10.87 11.91
CA THR A 169 31.23 -11.19 12.74
C THR A 169 31.96 -12.47 12.28
N SER A 170 31.48 -13.11 11.20
CA SER A 170 32.06 -14.27 10.53
C SER A 170 32.84 -13.95 9.25
N GLY A 171 32.78 -12.71 8.71
CA GLY A 171 33.49 -12.32 7.49
C GLY A 171 33.03 -13.02 6.20
N ILE A 172 32.04 -13.92 6.27
CA ILE A 172 31.58 -14.73 5.15
C ILE A 172 30.22 -14.23 4.67
N LEU A 173 30.15 -13.87 3.38
CA LEU A 173 28.91 -13.45 2.73
C LEU A 173 28.00 -14.65 2.46
N ILE A 174 26.99 -14.84 3.32
CA ILE A 174 25.96 -15.89 3.18
C ILE A 174 24.72 -15.31 2.49
N THR A 175 24.32 -15.92 1.36
CA THR A 175 23.15 -15.47 0.56
C THR A 175 22.16 -16.60 0.29
N GLY A 176 20.90 -16.27 0.04
CA GLY A 176 19.84 -17.25 -0.25
C GLY A 176 19.96 -17.97 -1.60
N ARG A 177 20.93 -17.59 -2.44
CA ARG A 177 21.23 -18.29 -3.72
C ARG A 177 22.22 -19.44 -3.54
N MET A 178 22.95 -19.46 -2.42
CA MET A 178 23.90 -20.52 -2.10
C MET A 178 23.20 -21.81 -1.70
N THR A 179 23.88 -22.94 -1.82
CA THR A 179 23.47 -24.27 -1.33
C THR A 179 24.12 -24.58 0.02
N LEU A 180 23.78 -25.72 0.64
CA LEU A 180 24.49 -26.18 1.84
C LEU A 180 25.91 -26.68 1.52
N TYR A 181 26.15 -27.18 0.30
CA TYR A 181 27.50 -27.51 -0.18
C TYR A 181 28.36 -26.25 -0.38
N ASP A 182 27.78 -25.16 -0.89
CA ASP A 182 28.50 -23.89 -1.04
C ASP A 182 28.92 -23.31 0.32
N LEU A 183 28.20 -23.64 1.40
CA LEU A 183 28.59 -23.30 2.76
C LEU A 183 29.69 -24.22 3.29
N GLU A 184 29.66 -25.51 2.95
CA GLU A 184 30.71 -26.47 3.28
C GLU A 184 32.05 -26.09 2.67
N ASP A 185 32.08 -25.77 1.37
CA ASP A 185 33.29 -25.36 0.67
C ASP A 185 33.93 -24.09 1.25
N LYS A 186 33.10 -23.16 1.77
CA LYS A 186 33.56 -21.87 2.31
C LYS A 186 33.94 -21.91 3.78
N THR A 187 33.30 -22.78 4.55
CA THR A 187 33.45 -22.80 6.02
C THR A 187 34.23 -24.02 6.51
N GLY A 188 34.42 -25.03 5.66
CA GLY A 188 34.98 -26.33 6.03
C GLY A 188 34.05 -27.18 6.91
N ILE A 189 32.81 -26.72 7.15
CA ILE A 189 31.83 -27.41 8.00
C ILE A 189 30.96 -28.30 7.10
N PRO A 190 30.82 -29.61 7.38
CA PRO A 190 30.02 -30.50 6.56
C PRO A 190 28.59 -30.01 6.36
N ALA A 191 28.10 -29.99 5.11
CA ALA A 191 26.76 -29.51 4.75
C ALA A 191 25.67 -30.21 5.58
N ARG A 192 25.87 -31.50 5.86
CA ARG A 192 25.00 -32.32 6.72
C ARG A 192 24.88 -31.77 8.15
N LYS A 193 26.01 -31.37 8.75
CA LYS A 193 26.08 -30.84 10.12
C LYS A 193 25.38 -29.49 10.25
N ILE A 194 25.45 -28.66 9.21
CA ILE A 194 24.70 -27.40 9.10
C ILE A 194 23.20 -27.69 8.96
N ALA A 195 22.84 -28.64 8.08
CA ALA A 195 21.44 -29.04 7.83
C ALA A 195 20.75 -29.58 9.10
N ASP A 196 21.42 -30.47 9.84
CA ASP A 196 20.90 -31.07 11.07
C ASP A 196 20.59 -30.01 12.13
N LYS A 197 21.48 -29.03 12.27
CA LYS A 197 21.32 -27.94 13.24
C LYS A 197 20.27 -26.92 12.81
N LEU A 198 19.94 -26.86 11.51
CA LEU A 198 18.83 -26.09 10.95
C LEU A 198 17.49 -26.85 10.97
N GLY A 199 17.44 -28.08 11.49
CA GLY A 199 16.23 -28.90 11.54
C GLY A 199 15.82 -29.47 10.19
N VAL A 200 16.74 -29.54 9.22
CA VAL A 200 16.48 -30.11 7.89
C VAL A 200 16.58 -31.65 7.94
N PRO A 201 15.56 -32.40 7.48
CA PRO A 201 15.50 -33.84 7.64
C PRO A 201 16.57 -34.61 6.84
N SER A 202 16.86 -35.85 7.25
CA SER A 202 17.96 -36.68 6.70
C SER A 202 17.86 -37.07 5.25
N ASN A 203 16.65 -37.00 4.69
CA ASN A 203 16.34 -37.30 3.31
C ASN A 203 16.31 -36.05 2.39
N ALA A 204 16.58 -34.85 2.93
CA ALA A 204 16.49 -33.63 2.15
C ALA A 204 17.69 -33.43 1.21
N PRO A 205 17.46 -32.92 -0.02
CA PRO A 205 18.54 -32.60 -0.96
C PRO A 205 19.37 -31.38 -0.49
N LEU A 206 20.67 -31.58 -0.24
CA LEU A 206 21.61 -30.54 0.23
C LEU A 206 22.13 -29.62 -0.89
N ASN A 207 21.90 -30.01 -2.15
CA ASN A 207 22.22 -29.25 -3.36
C ASN A 207 21.15 -28.22 -3.75
N GLU A 208 20.07 -28.11 -2.99
CA GLU A 208 19.08 -27.05 -3.18
C GLU A 208 19.55 -25.71 -2.59
N THR A 209 19.06 -24.61 -3.15
CA THR A 209 19.40 -23.28 -2.63
C THR A 209 18.80 -23.07 -1.24
N LEU A 210 19.55 -22.41 -0.37
CA LEU A 210 19.14 -22.02 0.98
C LEU A 210 17.82 -21.26 0.94
N GLY A 211 17.57 -20.43 -0.08
CA GLY A 211 16.30 -19.73 -0.25
C GLY A 211 15.09 -20.65 -0.51
N ARG A 212 15.28 -21.81 -1.14
CA ARG A 212 14.23 -22.84 -1.33
C ARG A 212 14.09 -23.70 -0.08
N LEU A 213 15.20 -24.15 0.51
CA LEU A 213 15.22 -24.92 1.75
C LEU A 213 14.56 -24.14 2.90
N ARG A 214 14.86 -22.84 3.02
CA ARG A 214 14.23 -21.91 3.96
C ARG A 214 12.70 -21.89 3.84
N LYS A 215 12.19 -21.89 2.60
CA LYS A 215 10.74 -21.89 2.34
C LYS A 215 10.10 -23.25 2.60
N ARG A 216 10.85 -24.34 2.46
CA ARG A 216 10.38 -25.73 2.65
C ARG A 216 10.41 -26.16 4.11
N TYR A 217 11.44 -25.75 4.86
CA TYR A 217 11.71 -26.18 6.23
C TYR A 217 11.63 -25.04 7.26
N PHE A 218 11.16 -23.86 6.85
CA PHE A 218 10.74 -22.75 7.72
C PHE A 218 11.79 -22.16 8.68
N PHE A 219 13.08 -22.22 8.33
CA PHE A 219 14.13 -21.48 9.02
C PHE A 219 14.32 -20.06 8.41
N THR A 220 15.24 -19.24 8.92
CA THR A 220 15.56 -17.90 8.42
C THR A 220 17.01 -17.78 7.95
N MET A 221 17.34 -16.76 7.14
CA MET A 221 18.75 -16.53 6.75
C MET A 221 19.62 -16.12 7.94
N GLN A 222 19.01 -15.57 8.99
CA GLN A 222 19.71 -15.24 10.23
C GLN A 222 20.08 -16.51 11.00
N GLU A 223 19.15 -17.46 11.11
CA GLU A 223 19.42 -18.77 11.74
C GLU A 223 20.53 -19.54 11.02
N VAL A 224 20.62 -19.46 9.68
CA VAL A 224 21.76 -20.01 8.92
C VAL A 224 23.08 -19.39 9.37
N LYS A 225 23.13 -18.06 9.51
CA LYS A 225 24.32 -17.34 9.94
C LYS A 225 24.69 -17.66 11.39
N ASP A 226 23.70 -17.74 12.28
CA ASP A 226 23.89 -18.06 13.68
C ASP A 226 24.40 -19.50 13.86
N VAL A 227 23.84 -20.45 13.10
CA VAL A 227 24.30 -21.85 13.06
C VAL A 227 25.74 -21.94 12.58
N VAL A 228 26.07 -21.32 11.45
CA VAL A 228 27.44 -21.32 10.90
C VAL A 228 28.43 -20.68 11.89
N THR A 229 28.10 -19.51 12.43
CA THR A 229 28.94 -18.80 13.42
C THR A 229 29.14 -19.63 14.68
N SER A 230 28.09 -20.31 15.17
CA SER A 230 28.18 -21.18 16.35
C SER A 230 29.03 -22.44 16.12
N LEU A 231 29.15 -22.88 14.87
CA LEU A 231 29.95 -24.05 14.49
C LEU A 231 31.40 -23.69 14.18
N MET A 232 31.69 -22.43 13.83
CA MET A 232 33.05 -21.91 13.63
C MET A 232 33.75 -21.51 14.94
N LYS A 233 32.98 -21.14 15.98
CA LYS A 233 33.52 -20.77 17.30
C LYS A 233 33.91 -21.97 18.18
N LYS A 234 33.85 -23.20 17.65
CA LYS A 234 34.04 -24.45 18.38
C LYS A 234 35.04 -25.34 17.64
#